data_AF-H7FQA6-F1
#
_entry.id   AF-H7FQA6-F1
#
_cell.length_a   1.000
_cell.length_b   1.000
_cell.length_c   1.000
_cell.angle_alpha   90.00
_cell.angle_beta   90.00
_cell.angle_gamma   90.00
#
_symmetry.space_group_name_H-M   'P 1'
#
loop_
_entity.id
_entity.type
_entity.pdbx_description
1 polymer ?
#
loop_
_entity_poly.entity_id
_entity_poly.type
_entity_poly.pdbx_seq_one_letter_code
_entity_poly.pdbx_strand_id
1 'polypeptide(L)'
;MKKIILTVMIMAMTVVSCKKNEGSSTTEPVTTESSSEVYSCPMHPEVHGKQGEACSVCGMELTEPVTQVATAPEEVKTQAEPLSKSSFSIEGILNNYLKVKDALANDNSKEAANAAKDLNATLKDLKSDKIETEFKKVYADLADDAKEHAEQIGDNSGKIDSQREHFAMLSKDVNELIKIFGTDRKIYRDYCPMYDQGKSGYWISETKEIKNPYYGSEMLTCGGITNEW
;
A
#
# COMPACT_ATOMS: atom_id res chain seq x y z
N MET A 1 50.20 49.90 -13.15
CA MET A 1 51.51 49.23 -13.36
C MET A 1 51.23 47.72 -13.43
N LYS A 2 50.92 47.12 -14.60
CA LYS A 2 51.84 46.36 -15.51
C LYS A 2 53.03 45.75 -14.74
N LYS A 3 53.24 44.43 -14.68
CA LYS A 3 53.53 43.40 -15.73
C LYS A 3 53.21 41.99 -15.15
N ILE A 4 52.51 41.06 -15.81
CA ILE A 4 52.87 40.12 -16.92
C ILE A 4 54.06 39.19 -16.61
N ILE A 5 53.81 37.86 -16.69
CA ILE A 5 54.58 36.71 -17.25
C ILE A 5 53.71 35.47 -16.89
N LEU A 6 52.95 34.74 -17.72
CA LEU A 6 53.05 34.13 -19.07
C LEU A 6 54.06 32.98 -19.19
N THR A 7 53.54 31.84 -19.69
CA THR A 7 54.20 30.72 -20.42
C THR A 7 54.92 29.67 -19.54
N VAL A 8 54.76 28.34 -19.71
CA VAL A 8 54.84 27.54 -20.95
C VAL A 8 54.11 26.18 -20.84
N MET A 9 53.38 25.82 -21.91
CA MET A 9 52.94 24.47 -22.31
C MET A 9 54.10 23.47 -22.44
N ILE A 10 53.94 22.23 -21.97
CA ILE A 10 54.55 21.07 -22.67
C ILE A 10 53.50 19.97 -22.83
N MET A 11 53.04 19.86 -24.06
CA MET A 11 52.35 18.74 -24.67
C MET A 11 53.42 17.72 -25.10
N ALA A 12 53.25 16.44 -24.74
CA ALA A 12 53.98 15.36 -25.39
C ALA A 12 53.10 14.08 -25.41
N MET A 13 52.54 13.81 -26.58
CA MET A 13 52.06 12.49 -26.99
C MET A 13 53.26 11.62 -27.33
N THR A 14 53.27 10.35 -26.90
CA THR A 14 54.05 9.30 -27.56
C THR A 14 53.27 7.98 -27.65
N VAL A 15 52.83 7.71 -28.88
CA VAL A 15 52.72 6.45 -29.66
C VAL A 15 52.93 5.09 -28.92
N VAL A 16 51.95 4.18 -28.91
CA VAL A 16 51.66 3.05 -29.87
C VAL A 16 52.69 1.90 -29.86
N SER A 17 52.34 0.70 -29.36
CA SER A 17 52.01 -0.53 -30.14
C SER A 17 52.17 -1.86 -29.38
N CYS A 18 51.32 -2.83 -29.73
CA CYS A 18 50.96 -4.09 -29.06
C CYS A 18 51.92 -5.29 -29.26
N LYS A 19 51.84 -6.30 -28.36
CA LYS A 19 51.96 -7.75 -28.66
C LYS A 19 51.43 -8.58 -27.45
N LYS A 20 50.23 -9.16 -27.53
CA LYS A 20 49.83 -10.53 -27.98
C LYS A 20 49.84 -11.59 -26.86
N ASN A 21 48.64 -12.01 -26.44
CA ASN A 21 48.20 -13.42 -26.36
C ASN A 21 46.67 -13.43 -26.16
N GLU A 22 45.89 -13.74 -27.21
CA GLU A 22 45.13 -15.00 -27.38
C GLU A 22 44.05 -15.19 -26.27
N GLY A 23 42.74 -15.21 -26.55
CA GLY A 23 42.07 -15.62 -27.78
C GLY A 23 40.62 -15.13 -27.97
N SER A 24 40.18 -15.52 -29.17
CA SER A 24 38.96 -15.34 -29.95
C SER A 24 37.65 -14.88 -29.29
N SER A 25 37.03 -13.91 -29.94
CA SER A 25 35.58 -13.68 -30.01
C SER A 25 34.84 -14.91 -30.57
N THR A 26 33.61 -15.12 -30.09
CA THR A 26 32.45 -15.45 -30.93
C THR A 26 31.19 -14.90 -30.27
N THR A 27 30.38 -14.20 -31.06
CA THR A 27 29.03 -13.72 -30.75
C THR A 27 27.96 -14.78 -31.05
N GLU A 28 26.93 -14.80 -30.18
CA GLU A 28 25.57 -15.39 -30.27
C GLU A 28 25.39 -16.92 -30.24
N PRO A 29 24.19 -17.43 -29.90
CA PRO A 29 23.33 -17.11 -28.74
C PRO A 29 22.97 -18.41 -27.98
N VAL A 30 22.91 -18.39 -26.64
CA VAL A 30 22.39 -19.54 -25.87
C VAL A 30 21.54 -19.06 -24.70
N THR A 31 20.25 -19.30 -24.84
CA THR A 31 19.27 -19.42 -23.76
C THR A 31 19.74 -20.51 -22.80
N THR A 32 19.94 -20.17 -21.52
CA THR A 32 19.89 -21.16 -20.43
C THR A 32 19.37 -20.47 -19.18
N GLU A 33 18.25 -20.98 -18.73
CA GLU A 33 17.52 -20.65 -17.52
C GLU A 33 18.44 -20.72 -16.28
N SER A 34 18.36 -19.73 -15.42
CA SER A 34 18.86 -19.82 -14.04
C SER A 34 17.81 -19.21 -13.14
N SER A 35 17.07 -20.10 -12.49
CA SER A 35 16.10 -19.83 -11.45
C SER A 35 16.67 -18.85 -10.43
N SER A 36 16.06 -17.67 -10.30
CA SER A 36 16.39 -16.70 -9.27
C SER A 36 15.95 -17.24 -7.90
N GLU A 37 16.80 -18.03 -7.26
CA GLU A 37 16.62 -18.39 -5.86
C GLU A 37 16.84 -17.13 -5.01
N VAL A 38 15.79 -16.74 -4.29
CA VAL A 38 15.76 -15.58 -3.40
C VAL A 38 15.89 -16.08 -1.97
N TYR A 39 16.60 -15.34 -1.12
CA TYR A 39 16.89 -15.72 0.26
C TYR A 39 16.33 -14.67 1.21
N SER A 40 15.89 -15.12 2.38
CA SER A 40 15.34 -14.28 3.45
C SER A 40 16.27 -14.18 4.65
N CYS A 41 16.10 -13.11 5.42
CA CYS A 41 16.76 -12.97 6.72
C CYS A 41 16.03 -13.86 7.74
N PRO A 42 16.73 -14.72 8.51
CA PRO A 42 16.11 -15.57 9.53
C PRO A 42 15.28 -14.80 10.59
N MET A 43 15.61 -13.52 10.80
CA MET A 43 14.92 -12.65 11.77
C MET A 43 13.93 -11.68 11.13
N HIS A 44 14.03 -11.43 9.82
CA HIS A 44 13.15 -10.52 9.08
C HIS A 44 12.76 -11.21 7.77
N PRO A 45 11.81 -12.16 7.82
CA PRO A 45 11.44 -12.95 6.65
C PRO A 45 10.92 -12.12 5.46
N GLU A 46 10.57 -10.85 5.71
CA GLU A 46 10.13 -9.84 4.75
C GLU A 46 11.29 -9.18 3.97
N VAL A 47 12.54 -9.34 4.41
CA VAL A 47 13.73 -8.83 3.72
C VAL A 47 14.28 -9.90 2.80
N HIS A 48 14.24 -9.64 1.50
CA HIS A 48 14.62 -10.59 0.44
C HIS A 48 15.80 -10.08 -0.37
N GLY A 49 16.64 -11.00 -0.83
CA GLY A 49 17.82 -10.67 -1.62
C GLY A 49 18.57 -11.92 -2.07
N LYS A 50 19.84 -11.76 -2.46
CA LYS A 50 20.68 -12.90 -2.81
C LYS A 50 21.23 -13.57 -1.56
N GLN A 51 21.53 -14.87 -1.66
CA GLN A 51 22.16 -15.60 -0.57
C GLN A 51 23.44 -14.89 -0.11
N GLY A 52 23.57 -14.68 1.20
CA GLY A 52 24.74 -14.05 1.81
C GLY A 52 24.77 -12.53 1.75
N GLU A 53 23.77 -11.87 1.15
CA GLU A 53 23.66 -10.40 1.27
C GLU A 53 23.33 -9.99 2.71
N ALA A 54 23.79 -8.81 3.12
CA ALA A 54 23.48 -8.28 4.44
C ALA A 54 22.05 -7.74 4.48
N CYS A 55 21.26 -8.22 5.44
CA CYS A 55 19.91 -7.73 5.71
C CYS A 55 19.95 -6.23 6.02
N SER A 56 19.15 -5.43 5.30
CA SER A 56 19.11 -3.98 5.46
C SER A 56 18.55 -3.52 6.83
N VAL A 57 17.88 -4.42 7.55
CA VAL A 57 17.28 -4.12 8.86
C VAL A 57 18.24 -4.43 10.01
N CYS A 58 18.93 -5.58 9.97
CA CYS A 58 19.74 -6.04 11.10
C CYS A 58 21.19 -6.43 10.76
N GLY A 59 21.59 -6.31 9.49
CA GLY A 59 22.96 -6.54 9.03
C GLY A 59 23.40 -8.01 8.97
N MET A 60 22.53 -8.95 9.35
CA MET A 60 22.82 -10.40 9.25
C MET A 60 22.63 -10.92 7.83
N GLU A 61 23.32 -11.99 7.48
CA GLU A 61 23.25 -12.59 6.15
C GLU A 61 21.87 -13.21 5.86
N LEU A 62 21.41 -13.09 4.61
CA LEU A 62 20.25 -13.79 4.09
C LEU A 62 20.63 -15.25 3.83
N THR A 63 20.08 -16.17 4.62
CA THR A 63 20.49 -17.59 4.60
C THR A 63 19.35 -18.56 4.37
N GLU A 64 18.10 -18.13 4.55
CA GLU A 64 16.95 -19.01 4.39
C GLU A 64 16.48 -19.00 2.94
N PRO A 65 16.55 -20.13 2.21
CA PRO A 65 16.06 -20.19 0.85
C PRO A 65 14.54 -19.99 0.87
N VAL A 66 14.07 -19.00 0.12
CA VAL A 66 12.64 -18.85 -0.16
C VAL A 66 12.34 -19.89 -1.23
N THR A 67 11.89 -21.07 -0.81
CA THR A 67 11.32 -22.03 -1.76
C THR A 67 10.15 -21.33 -2.43
N GLN A 68 10.26 -21.07 -3.73
CA GLN A 68 9.14 -20.66 -4.55
C GLN A 68 8.06 -21.76 -4.46
N VAL A 69 7.14 -21.63 -3.50
CA VAL A 69 5.74 -21.84 -3.86
C VAL A 69 5.55 -20.82 -4.96
N ALA A 70 5.36 -21.28 -6.20
CA ALA A 70 5.10 -20.42 -7.32
C ALA A 70 3.79 -19.66 -7.08
N THR A 71 3.90 -18.59 -6.31
CA THR A 71 3.13 -17.38 -6.51
C THR A 71 4.17 -16.41 -7.05
N ALA A 72 4.02 -16.11 -8.35
CA ALA A 72 4.41 -14.82 -8.90
C ALA A 72 3.96 -13.68 -7.93
N PRO A 73 4.25 -12.39 -8.18
CA PRO A 73 3.26 -11.40 -7.76
C PRO A 73 1.93 -11.88 -8.31
N GLU A 74 1.13 -12.47 -7.45
CA GLU A 74 -0.19 -12.90 -7.78
C GLU A 74 -0.86 -11.54 -7.97
N GLU A 75 -0.94 -11.11 -9.23
CA GLU A 75 -2.15 -10.49 -9.72
C GLU A 75 -3.26 -11.45 -9.32
N VAL A 76 -3.68 -11.35 -8.06
CA VAL A 76 -4.92 -11.88 -7.57
C VAL A 76 -5.97 -11.01 -8.27
N LYS A 77 -6.24 -11.34 -9.54
CA LYS A 77 -7.52 -11.07 -10.17
C LYS A 77 -8.55 -11.99 -9.51
N THR A 78 -8.70 -11.88 -8.20
CA THR A 78 -9.83 -12.42 -7.49
C THR A 78 -10.70 -11.23 -7.20
N GLN A 79 -11.59 -10.93 -8.15
CA GLN A 79 -12.90 -10.42 -7.77
C GLN A 79 -13.43 -11.43 -6.75
N ALA A 80 -13.30 -11.11 -5.46
CA ALA A 80 -13.89 -11.91 -4.43
C ALA A 80 -15.40 -11.69 -4.58
N GLU A 81 -16.10 -12.66 -5.15
CA GLU A 81 -17.55 -12.62 -5.17
C GLU A 81 -18.06 -12.42 -3.73
N PRO A 82 -19.06 -11.55 -3.52
CA PRO A 82 -19.57 -11.29 -2.18
C PRO A 82 -20.03 -12.57 -1.51
N LEU A 83 -19.73 -12.71 -0.22
CA LEU A 83 -20.15 -13.89 0.56
C LEU A 83 -21.69 -13.96 0.70
N SER A 84 -22.36 -12.81 0.74
CA SER A 84 -23.82 -12.69 0.75
C SER A 84 -24.38 -12.65 -0.67
N LYS A 85 -25.52 -13.34 -0.87
CA LYS A 85 -26.30 -13.32 -2.11
C LYS A 85 -27.51 -12.37 -2.01
N SER A 86 -27.61 -11.62 -0.92
CA SER A 86 -28.74 -10.74 -0.64
C SER A 86 -28.72 -9.47 -1.50
N SER A 87 -29.88 -8.78 -1.57
CA SER A 87 -29.98 -7.44 -2.19
C SER A 87 -29.63 -6.30 -1.23
N PHE A 88 -29.01 -6.63 -0.09
CA PHE A 88 -28.52 -5.62 0.84
C PHE A 88 -27.33 -4.88 0.21
N SER A 89 -27.27 -3.56 0.39
CA SER A 89 -26.26 -2.72 -0.24
C SER A 89 -25.61 -1.80 0.79
N ILE A 90 -24.29 -1.67 0.68
CA ILE A 90 -23.46 -0.81 1.52
C ILE A 90 -22.99 0.46 0.79
N GLU A 91 -23.53 0.76 -0.41
CA GLU A 91 -23.04 1.88 -1.24
C GLU A 91 -23.11 3.25 -0.53
N GLY A 92 -24.13 3.46 0.30
CA GLY A 92 -24.22 4.67 1.13
C GLY A 92 -23.07 4.79 2.13
N ILE A 93 -22.69 3.68 2.75
CA ILE A 93 -21.57 3.58 3.69
C ILE A 93 -20.27 3.87 2.93
N LEU A 94 -20.05 3.20 1.79
CA LEU A 94 -18.85 3.39 0.97
C LEU A 94 -18.70 4.84 0.50
N ASN A 95 -19.76 5.45 -0.01
CA ASN A 95 -19.71 6.83 -0.48
C ASN A 95 -19.26 7.82 0.60
N ASN A 96 -19.75 7.68 1.84
CA ASN A 96 -19.35 8.57 2.91
C ASN A 96 -17.97 8.19 3.50
N TYR A 97 -17.63 6.91 3.56
CA TYR A 97 -16.27 6.46 3.91
C TYR A 97 -15.21 7.05 2.97
N LEU A 98 -15.44 7.02 1.65
CA LEU A 98 -14.49 7.56 0.67
C LEU A 98 -14.32 9.09 0.81
N LYS A 99 -15.38 9.82 1.17
CA LYS A 99 -15.26 11.25 1.51
C LYS A 99 -14.40 11.49 2.75
N VAL A 100 -14.53 10.64 3.78
CA VAL A 100 -13.66 10.72 4.97
C VAL A 100 -12.21 10.47 4.57
N LYS A 101 -11.94 9.40 3.79
CA LYS A 101 -10.60 9.10 3.23
C LYS A 101 -10.03 10.32 2.51
N ASP A 102 -10.76 10.87 1.55
CA ASP A 102 -10.28 11.95 0.69
C ASP A 102 -10.00 13.21 1.49
N ALA A 103 -10.85 13.55 2.46
CA ALA A 103 -10.61 14.67 3.34
C ALA A 103 -9.33 14.48 4.17
N LEU A 104 -9.09 13.29 4.72
CA LEU A 104 -7.88 12.98 5.50
C LEU A 104 -6.60 12.96 4.65
N ALA A 105 -6.68 12.48 3.41
CA ALA A 105 -5.58 12.51 2.46
C ALA A 105 -5.22 13.95 2.04
N ASN A 106 -6.18 14.87 2.09
CA ASN A 106 -5.99 16.30 1.80
C ASN A 106 -5.71 17.15 3.06
N ASP A 107 -5.41 16.52 4.21
CA ASP A 107 -5.23 17.20 5.51
C ASP A 107 -6.43 18.04 5.98
N ASN A 108 -7.63 17.81 5.43
CA ASN A 108 -8.82 18.60 5.71
C ASN A 108 -9.62 18.01 6.87
N SER A 109 -9.14 18.25 8.09
CA SER A 109 -9.74 17.74 9.33
C SER A 109 -11.23 18.11 9.51
N LYS A 110 -11.65 19.29 9.06
CA LYS A 110 -13.04 19.75 9.19
C LYS A 110 -13.96 19.02 8.22
N GLU A 111 -13.52 18.82 6.98
CA GLU A 111 -14.27 18.06 5.99
C GLU A 111 -14.36 16.59 6.38
N ALA A 112 -13.29 16.01 6.91
CA ALA A 112 -13.28 14.64 7.43
C ALA A 112 -14.31 14.47 8.55
N ALA A 113 -14.38 15.42 9.49
CA ALA A 113 -15.38 15.41 10.57
C ALA A 113 -16.82 15.48 10.04
N ASN A 114 -17.08 16.33 9.04
CA ASN A 114 -18.42 16.45 8.45
C ASN A 114 -18.81 15.17 7.70
N ALA A 115 -17.93 14.64 6.86
CA ALA A 115 -18.16 13.40 6.13
C ALA A 115 -18.37 12.20 7.07
N ALA A 116 -17.67 12.16 8.20
CA ALA A 116 -17.82 11.10 9.19
C ALA A 116 -19.16 11.20 9.95
N LYS A 117 -19.69 12.40 10.17
CA LYS A 117 -21.05 12.59 10.71
C LYS A 117 -22.11 12.09 9.72
N ASP A 118 -21.93 12.36 8.44
CA ASP A 118 -22.82 11.84 7.39
C ASP A 118 -22.74 10.30 7.30
N LEU A 119 -21.55 9.73 7.44
CA LEU A 119 -21.34 8.28 7.52
C LEU A 119 -22.06 7.68 8.73
N ASN A 120 -21.88 8.26 9.91
CA ASN A 120 -22.52 7.80 11.15
C ASN A 120 -24.06 7.86 11.03
N ALA A 121 -24.61 8.92 10.46
CA ALA A 121 -26.05 9.03 10.18
C ALA A 121 -26.51 7.93 9.20
N THR A 122 -25.74 7.68 8.13
CA THR A 122 -26.04 6.63 7.17
C THR A 122 -26.09 5.25 7.82
N LEU A 123 -25.12 4.94 8.69
CA LEU A 123 -25.07 3.67 9.43
C LEU A 123 -26.27 3.51 10.40
N LYS A 124 -26.73 4.61 11.01
CA LYS A 124 -27.91 4.62 11.90
C LYS A 124 -29.22 4.36 11.15
N ASP A 125 -29.33 4.90 9.94
CA ASP A 125 -30.56 4.83 9.15
C ASP A 125 -30.66 3.56 8.29
N LEU A 126 -29.53 2.90 8.00
CA LEU A 126 -29.50 1.72 7.14
C LEU A 126 -30.20 0.52 7.79
N LYS A 127 -31.31 0.09 7.19
CA LYS A 127 -32.09 -1.05 7.65
C LYS A 127 -31.44 -2.37 7.23
N SER A 128 -31.32 -3.28 8.17
CA SER A 128 -30.70 -4.61 8.00
C SER A 128 -31.72 -5.74 7.75
N ASP A 129 -32.97 -5.40 7.39
CA ASP A 129 -34.05 -6.37 7.19
C ASP A 129 -33.78 -7.35 6.04
N LYS A 130 -33.03 -6.91 5.04
CA LYS A 130 -32.66 -7.70 3.84
C LYS A 130 -31.39 -8.53 3.99
N ILE A 131 -30.71 -8.45 5.14
CA ILE A 131 -29.49 -9.23 5.40
C ILE A 131 -29.87 -10.69 5.71
N GLU A 132 -29.15 -11.64 5.13
CA GLU A 132 -29.31 -13.06 5.43
C GLU A 132 -29.03 -13.36 6.91
N THR A 133 -29.79 -14.27 7.51
CA THR A 133 -29.76 -14.53 8.97
C THR A 133 -28.35 -14.80 9.50
N GLU A 134 -27.50 -15.48 8.75
CA GLU A 134 -26.12 -15.79 9.15
C GLU A 134 -25.22 -14.56 9.25
N PHE A 135 -25.46 -13.52 8.45
CA PHE A 135 -24.67 -12.28 8.45
C PHE A 135 -25.26 -11.18 9.31
N LYS A 136 -26.48 -11.31 9.83
CA LYS A 136 -27.14 -10.26 10.63
C LYS A 136 -26.34 -9.85 11.86
N LYS A 137 -25.79 -10.83 12.59
CA LYS A 137 -24.97 -10.56 13.77
C LYS A 137 -23.66 -9.88 13.38
N VAL A 138 -22.97 -10.44 12.40
CA VAL A 138 -21.69 -9.90 11.92
C VAL A 138 -21.86 -8.46 11.43
N TYR A 139 -22.92 -8.18 10.67
CA TYR A 139 -23.25 -6.82 10.26
C TYR A 139 -23.53 -5.91 11.45
N ALA A 140 -24.31 -6.35 12.43
CA ALA A 140 -24.65 -5.52 13.58
C ALA A 140 -23.39 -5.12 14.36
N ASP A 141 -22.50 -6.08 14.62
CA ASP A 141 -21.23 -5.85 15.32
C ASP A 141 -20.35 -4.86 14.50
N LEU A 142 -20.14 -5.11 13.21
CA LEU A 142 -19.35 -4.21 12.33
C LEU A 142 -19.97 -2.81 12.19
N ALA A 143 -21.29 -2.71 12.11
CA ALA A 143 -21.98 -1.43 11.98
C ALA A 143 -21.92 -0.63 13.28
N ASP A 144 -21.97 -1.30 14.44
CA ASP A 144 -21.80 -0.66 15.75
C ASP A 144 -20.38 -0.09 15.91
N ASP A 145 -19.35 -0.87 15.60
CA ASP A 145 -17.95 -0.44 15.62
C ASP A 145 -17.70 0.73 14.64
N ALA A 146 -18.18 0.59 13.40
CA ALA A 146 -18.05 1.64 12.38
C ALA A 146 -18.76 2.94 12.79
N LYS A 147 -19.91 2.86 13.48
CA LYS A 147 -20.60 4.05 14.02
C LYS A 147 -19.75 4.74 15.07
N GLU A 148 -19.18 3.99 16.01
CA GLU A 148 -18.32 4.54 17.05
C GLU A 148 -17.12 5.27 16.42
N HIS A 149 -16.41 4.63 15.49
CA HIS A 149 -15.27 5.27 14.83
C HIS A 149 -15.67 6.50 14.01
N ALA A 150 -16.79 6.45 13.28
CA ALA A 150 -17.29 7.60 12.54
C ALA A 150 -17.70 8.77 13.47
N GLU A 151 -18.30 8.48 14.63
CA GLU A 151 -18.62 9.49 15.64
C GLU A 151 -17.35 10.15 16.19
N GLN A 152 -16.35 9.35 16.56
CA GLN A 152 -15.08 9.86 17.07
C GLN A 152 -14.33 10.72 16.03
N ILE A 153 -14.33 10.35 14.75
CA ILE A 153 -13.77 11.20 13.68
C ILE A 153 -14.55 12.53 13.57
N GLY A 154 -15.88 12.45 13.67
CA GLY A 154 -16.78 13.61 13.62
C GLY A 154 -16.60 14.60 14.76
N ASP A 155 -16.33 14.10 15.97
CA ASP A 155 -16.20 14.92 17.18
C ASP A 155 -14.78 15.50 17.37
N ASN A 156 -13.78 14.95 16.69
CA ASN A 156 -12.40 15.39 16.75
C ASN A 156 -11.98 16.34 15.61
N SER A 157 -12.91 17.20 15.14
CA SER A 157 -12.60 18.26 14.17
C SER A 157 -11.45 19.15 14.68
N GLY A 158 -10.42 19.33 13.84
CA GLY A 158 -9.19 20.06 14.17
C GLY A 158 -8.09 19.21 14.81
N LYS A 159 -8.33 17.92 15.08
CA LYS A 159 -7.35 16.97 15.65
C LYS A 159 -7.12 15.82 14.67
N ILE A 160 -6.40 16.11 13.60
CA ILE A 160 -6.28 15.18 12.46
C ILE A 160 -5.63 13.83 12.85
N ASP A 161 -4.69 13.83 13.78
CA ASP A 161 -4.03 12.60 14.25
C ASP A 161 -5.05 11.64 14.89
N SER A 162 -5.89 12.15 15.79
CA SER A 162 -6.97 11.37 16.39
C SER A 162 -7.98 10.89 15.33
N GLN A 163 -8.30 11.72 14.33
CA GLN A 163 -9.17 11.30 13.24
C GLN A 163 -8.57 10.15 12.42
N ARG A 164 -7.25 10.17 12.18
CA ARG A 164 -6.54 9.12 11.44
C ARG A 164 -6.49 7.81 12.21
N GLU A 165 -6.31 7.86 13.52
CA GLU A 165 -6.37 6.68 14.40
C GLU A 165 -7.72 5.97 14.30
N HIS A 166 -8.82 6.72 14.44
CA HIS A 166 -10.17 6.16 14.29
C HIS A 166 -10.46 5.73 12.85
N PHE A 167 -9.96 6.45 11.85
CA PHE A 167 -10.11 6.08 10.44
C PHE A 167 -9.45 4.74 10.11
N ALA A 168 -8.32 4.41 10.74
CA ALA A 168 -7.68 3.12 10.55
C ALA A 168 -8.54 1.95 11.04
N MET A 169 -9.27 2.11 12.15
CA MET A 169 -10.20 1.10 12.63
C MET A 169 -11.46 1.04 11.76
N LEU A 170 -12.04 2.19 11.42
CA LEU A 170 -13.17 2.28 10.49
C LEU A 170 -12.87 1.60 9.14
N SER A 171 -11.65 1.73 8.64
CA SER A 171 -11.22 1.08 7.39
C SER A 171 -11.26 -0.44 7.49
N LYS A 172 -11.05 -1.01 8.69
CA LYS A 172 -11.17 -2.44 8.92
C LYS A 172 -12.62 -2.90 8.81
N ASP A 173 -13.51 -2.18 9.47
CA ASP A 173 -14.93 -2.53 9.48
C ASP A 173 -15.52 -2.44 8.07
N VAL A 174 -15.20 -1.37 7.34
CA VAL A 174 -15.65 -1.17 5.95
C VAL A 174 -15.09 -2.24 5.01
N ASN A 175 -13.84 -2.67 5.18
CA ASN A 175 -13.26 -3.76 4.41
C ASN A 175 -13.99 -5.10 4.66
N GLU A 176 -14.34 -5.41 5.92
CA GLU A 176 -15.12 -6.62 6.21
C GLU A 176 -16.56 -6.52 5.66
N LEU A 177 -17.19 -5.35 5.72
CA LEU A 177 -18.48 -5.11 5.07
C LEU A 177 -18.41 -5.38 3.56
N ILE A 178 -17.34 -4.91 2.89
CA ILE A 178 -17.12 -5.17 1.45
C ILE A 178 -16.94 -6.67 1.18
N LYS A 179 -16.16 -7.39 1.98
CA LYS A 179 -15.99 -8.84 1.79
C LYS A 179 -17.32 -9.59 1.90
N ILE A 180 -18.19 -9.18 2.82
CA ILE A 180 -19.46 -9.85 3.06
C ILE A 180 -20.48 -9.48 1.97
N PHE A 181 -20.68 -8.19 1.70
CA PHE A 181 -21.79 -7.71 0.88
C PHE A 181 -21.41 -7.30 -0.54
N GLY A 182 -20.11 -7.15 -0.79
CA GLY A 182 -19.58 -6.69 -2.08
C GLY A 182 -19.90 -5.23 -2.37
N THR A 183 -19.53 -4.82 -3.57
CA THR A 183 -19.88 -3.54 -4.18
C THR A 183 -19.88 -3.73 -5.70
N ASP A 184 -20.69 -2.96 -6.40
CA ASP A 184 -20.69 -2.94 -7.87
C ASP A 184 -19.55 -2.06 -8.43
N ARG A 185 -18.82 -1.38 -7.55
CA ARG A 185 -17.76 -0.45 -7.91
C ARG A 185 -16.43 -1.17 -7.91
N LYS A 186 -15.64 -0.86 -8.92
CA LYS A 186 -14.23 -1.21 -8.92
C LYS A 186 -13.52 -0.47 -7.79
N ILE A 187 -12.93 -1.22 -6.86
CA ILE A 187 -12.21 -0.67 -5.71
C ILE A 187 -10.90 -1.41 -5.47
N TYR A 188 -10.01 -0.73 -4.76
CA TYR A 188 -8.67 -1.18 -4.42
C TYR A 188 -8.53 -1.18 -2.91
N ARG A 189 -7.86 -2.20 -2.36
CA ARG A 189 -7.38 -2.14 -0.98
C ARG A 189 -5.94 -1.70 -0.99
N ASP A 190 -5.73 -0.45 -0.64
CA ASP A 190 -4.41 0.13 -0.50
C ASP A 190 -3.85 -0.16 0.91
N TYR A 191 -2.54 -0.03 1.07
CA TYR A 191 -1.88 -0.16 2.37
C TYR A 191 -0.73 0.83 2.54
N CYS A 192 -0.42 1.14 3.79
CA CYS A 192 0.75 1.90 4.21
C CYS A 192 1.65 1.00 5.09
N PRO A 193 2.89 0.68 4.67
CA PRO A 193 3.80 -0.17 5.43
C PRO A 193 4.37 0.50 6.70
N MET A 194 4.21 1.81 6.83
CA MET A 194 4.80 2.60 7.93
C MET A 194 3.80 3.01 9.00
N TYR A 195 2.51 2.72 8.80
CA TYR A 195 1.45 3.13 9.72
C TYR A 195 1.71 2.63 11.15
N ASP A 196 1.43 3.43 12.18
CA ASP A 196 1.55 3.06 13.60
C ASP A 196 2.84 2.27 13.95
N GLN A 197 4.00 2.87 13.68
CA GLN A 197 5.33 2.32 13.96
C GLN A 197 5.65 1.02 13.18
N GLY A 198 5.29 0.98 11.89
CA GLY A 198 5.59 -0.15 11.01
C GLY A 198 4.53 -1.26 11.03
N LYS A 199 3.36 -1.00 11.62
CA LYS A 199 2.17 -1.82 11.38
C LYS A 199 1.61 -1.49 10.01
N SER A 200 0.94 -2.46 9.39
CA SER A 200 0.24 -2.20 8.13
C SER A 200 -1.15 -1.62 8.40
N GLY A 201 -1.36 -0.37 8.01
CA GLY A 201 -2.68 0.26 7.91
C GLY A 201 -3.21 0.11 6.48
N TYR A 202 -4.49 -0.21 6.30
CA TYR A 202 -5.10 -0.36 4.97
C TYR A 202 -6.37 0.48 4.83
N TRP A 203 -6.65 0.93 3.61
CA TRP A 203 -7.86 1.68 3.27
C TRP A 203 -8.42 1.25 1.92
N ILE A 204 -9.66 1.67 1.64
CA ILE A 204 -10.33 1.38 0.36
C ILE A 204 -10.23 2.60 -0.55
N SER A 205 -9.87 2.39 -1.82
CA SER A 205 -9.73 3.44 -2.83
C SER A 205 -10.50 3.10 -4.09
N GLU A 206 -11.08 4.11 -4.74
CA GLU A 206 -11.72 4.02 -6.05
C GLU A 206 -10.75 4.20 -7.23
N THR A 207 -9.46 4.45 -6.96
CA THR A 207 -8.43 4.66 -8.00
C THR A 207 -7.14 3.91 -7.69
N LYS A 208 -6.33 3.66 -8.73
CA LYS A 208 -4.98 3.09 -8.57
C LYS A 208 -3.95 4.09 -8.03
N GLU A 209 -4.28 5.38 -8.01
CA GLU A 209 -3.39 6.41 -7.49
C GLU A 209 -3.41 6.37 -5.96
N ILE A 210 -2.24 6.18 -5.35
CA ILE A 210 -2.10 6.16 -3.90
C ILE A 210 -2.23 7.58 -3.36
N LYS A 211 -3.23 7.79 -2.50
CA LYS A 211 -3.43 9.01 -1.70
C LYS A 211 -3.61 8.63 -0.24
N ASN A 212 -2.50 8.63 0.50
CA ASN A 212 -2.40 8.09 1.84
C ASN A 212 -3.17 8.94 2.88
N PRO A 213 -4.30 8.46 3.42
CA PRO A 213 -5.10 9.21 4.37
C PRO A 213 -4.47 9.30 5.77
N TYR A 214 -3.50 8.43 6.09
CA TYR A 214 -2.84 8.40 7.40
C TYR A 214 -1.74 9.43 7.57
N TYR A 215 -1.17 9.92 6.46
CA TYR A 215 -0.07 10.89 6.50
C TYR A 215 -0.35 12.14 5.67
N GLY A 216 -1.39 12.14 4.82
CA GLY A 216 -1.78 13.30 4.02
C GLY A 216 -0.62 13.84 3.20
N SER A 217 -0.42 15.15 3.18
CA SER A 217 0.63 15.78 2.38
C SER A 217 2.07 15.37 2.76
N GLU A 218 2.31 14.86 3.97
CA GLU A 218 3.64 14.43 4.40
C GLU A 218 4.14 13.21 3.62
N MET A 219 3.25 12.27 3.31
CA MET A 219 3.59 11.03 2.60
C MET A 219 2.46 10.60 1.65
N LEU A 220 1.91 11.56 0.89
CA LEU A 220 0.67 11.35 0.13
C LEU A 220 0.73 10.16 -0.83
N THR A 221 1.87 9.94 -1.47
CA THR A 221 2.07 8.86 -2.44
C THR A 221 2.69 7.60 -1.81
N CYS A 222 2.86 7.55 -0.48
CA CYS A 222 3.45 6.41 0.20
C CYS A 222 2.41 5.32 0.44
N GLY A 223 2.67 4.13 -0.10
CA GLY A 223 1.82 2.97 0.05
C GLY A 223 1.88 2.05 -1.17
N GLY A 224 0.99 1.07 -1.20
CA GLY A 224 0.81 0.19 -2.35
C GLY A 224 -0.59 -0.41 -2.38
N ILE A 225 -0.88 -1.20 -3.40
CA ILE A 225 -2.16 -1.90 -3.56
C ILE A 225 -1.96 -3.37 -3.15
N THR A 226 -2.87 -3.90 -2.33
CA THR A 226 -2.87 -5.31 -1.89
C THR A 226 -3.96 -6.15 -2.54
N ASN A 227 -5.12 -5.57 -2.85
CA ASN A 227 -6.22 -6.26 -3.52
C ASN A 227 -6.96 -5.33 -4.48
N GLU A 228 -7.62 -5.92 -5.47
CA GLU A 228 -8.54 -5.28 -6.41
C GLU A 228 -9.85 -6.07 -6.38
N TRP A 229 -10.98 -5.40 -6.19
CA TRP A 229 -12.33 -5.97 -6.21
C TRP A 229 -13.18 -5.29 -7.28
#